data_AF-X6JUL7-F1
#
_entry.id   AF-X6JUL7-F1
#
_cell.length_a   1.000
_cell.length_b   1.000
_cell.length_c   1.000
_cell.angle_alpha   90.00
_cell.angle_beta   90.00
_cell.angle_gamma   90.00
#
_symmetry.space_group_name_H-M   'P 1'
#
loop_
_entity.id
_entity.type
_entity.pdbx_description
1 polymer ?
#
loop_
_entity_poly.entity_id
_entity_poly.type
_entity_poly.pdbx_seq_one_letter_code
_entity_poly.pdbx_strand_id
1 'polypeptide(L)'
;MAPNPASIFVRPRAQCDGCHSLERHRLLYELLRSRSYLNGARRVLHIAPELGLARALCARFGDGYFACDIDPAKYPGLSVARVDLCDGLAEFSEQSFDIVIHNHVLEHIACDYKTILRQLDLLVAPGGVHAFTVPFMSGGFRESFSDSESDRLKNFGQTDHYRVFGTEDLSSTIAAVVKVPEAYDASLMIPPERLREIAVPENQWRGYNNNAVFFIEKSGVRAPRTVAPVGGISERPQLPSRDRRPAALFVSANGVGRGHISRQLAIASRLSQRSAFFLTMSYAARMIAANGFPFQFVPHHDATGEPEPEWHANLAREIELALNMSGADTLVYDVNFVFDGVIDVLRARKPLKSLWIRRAMWPEIHRSYIGAGIHFSTIIEPGDLAEALDEGPTVSDRASVERVPPVLVINPNERLSREQARDALALPRDRTLIMVDLVSTRIDTYVSMRERVLQDLLGRPNTCVVELEPMQKTIGTVTSSDRHRIIRVDAAFRYSAAWDAAVTRCGYNIFHEHILGTVPSIFVPNDAPDMDRQSVRSRWAEENGCGASLAVEPDASQLRSKLNLIFDKAWRERVVSACARLRSDGWQNGAEAIARIIDAA
;
A
#
# COMPACT_ATOMS: atom_id res chain seq x y z
N MET A 1 -31.96 0.06 15.85
CA MET A 1 -32.50 -1.14 15.15
C MET A 1 -33.20 -2.01 16.18
N ALA A 2 -34.46 -2.40 15.94
CA ALA A 2 -35.07 -3.48 16.71
C ALA A 2 -34.37 -4.78 16.31
N PRO A 3 -34.01 -5.67 17.25
CA PRO A 3 -33.40 -6.95 16.89
C PRO A 3 -34.34 -7.72 15.94
N ASN A 4 -33.78 -8.40 14.93
CA ASN A 4 -34.55 -9.29 14.07
C ASN A 4 -35.23 -10.35 14.95
N PRO A 5 -36.56 -10.41 15.06
CA PRO A 5 -37.24 -11.32 15.98
C PRO A 5 -37.02 -12.79 15.61
N ALA A 6 -36.54 -13.10 14.39
CA ALA A 6 -36.18 -14.44 13.96
C ALA A 6 -34.72 -14.84 14.29
N SER A 7 -33.91 -13.94 14.85
CA SER A 7 -32.53 -14.24 15.23
C SER A 7 -32.47 -15.08 16.50
N ILE A 8 -31.71 -16.18 16.45
CA ILE A 8 -31.48 -17.04 17.61
C ILE A 8 -30.60 -16.38 18.69
N PHE A 9 -29.98 -15.24 18.37
CA PHE A 9 -29.11 -14.49 19.29
C PHE A 9 -29.88 -13.50 20.16
N VAL A 10 -31.20 -13.35 19.96
CA VAL A 10 -32.04 -12.40 20.69
C VAL A 10 -32.52 -13.01 22.00
N ARG A 11 -32.17 -12.35 23.11
CA ARG A 11 -32.68 -12.72 24.44
C ARG A 11 -33.87 -11.82 24.81
N PRO A 12 -35.03 -12.40 25.16
CA PRO A 12 -36.17 -11.61 25.62
C PRO A 12 -35.82 -10.76 26.85
N ARG A 13 -36.28 -9.50 26.87
CA ARG A 13 -36.09 -8.54 27.98
C ARG A 13 -34.63 -8.16 28.29
N ALA A 14 -33.71 -8.40 27.36
CA ALA A 14 -32.29 -8.00 27.50
C ALA A 14 -32.04 -6.51 27.18
N GLN A 15 -32.86 -5.94 26.29
CA GLN A 15 -32.74 -4.56 25.83
C GLN A 15 -33.42 -3.59 26.80
N CYS A 16 -32.75 -2.48 27.11
CA CYS A 16 -33.33 -1.40 27.92
C CYS A 16 -34.38 -0.62 27.12
N ASP A 17 -35.57 -0.42 27.67
CA ASP A 17 -36.66 0.31 27.01
C ASP A 17 -36.35 1.80 26.78
N GLY A 18 -35.44 2.39 27.58
CA GLY A 18 -35.06 3.80 27.46
C GLY A 18 -33.96 4.04 26.44
N CYS A 19 -32.77 3.46 26.67
CA CYS A 19 -31.59 3.74 25.84
C CYS A 19 -31.29 2.67 24.78
N HIS A 20 -32.11 1.61 24.69
CA HIS A 20 -31.95 0.48 23.78
C HIS A 20 -30.62 -0.29 23.92
N SER A 21 -29.89 -0.07 25.01
CA SER A 21 -28.65 -0.81 25.30
C SER A 21 -28.95 -2.26 25.68
N LEU A 22 -28.06 -3.15 25.25
CA LEU A 22 -27.97 -4.54 25.69
C LEU A 22 -26.89 -4.66 26.76
N GLU A 23 -26.82 -5.81 27.44
CA GLU A 23 -25.87 -6.07 28.51
C GLU A 23 -24.42 -5.81 28.06
N ARG A 24 -24.07 -6.29 26.87
CA ARG A 24 -22.74 -6.10 26.27
C ARG A 24 -22.36 -4.62 26.04
N HIS A 25 -23.32 -3.78 25.67
CA HIS A 25 -23.07 -2.34 25.46
C HIS A 25 -22.79 -1.66 26.80
N ARG A 26 -23.54 -2.05 27.85
CA ARG A 26 -23.35 -1.54 29.21
C ARG A 26 -22.00 -1.99 29.78
N LEU A 27 -21.62 -3.25 29.57
CA LEU A 27 -20.32 -3.79 29.97
C LEU A 27 -19.16 -3.07 29.28
N LEU A 28 -19.24 -2.88 27.95
CA LEU A 28 -18.22 -2.16 27.19
C LEU A 28 -18.07 -0.72 27.68
N TYR A 29 -19.18 0.00 27.86
CA TYR A 29 -19.15 1.37 28.40
C TYR A 29 -18.52 1.42 29.81
N GLU A 30 -18.85 0.47 30.66
CA GLU A 30 -18.32 0.38 32.02
C GLU A 30 -16.81 0.09 32.03
N LEU A 31 -16.30 -0.72 31.09
CA LEU A 31 -14.87 -0.93 30.89
C LEU A 31 -14.15 0.35 30.44
N LEU A 32 -14.71 1.09 29.48
CA LEU A 32 -14.17 2.38 29.07
C LEU A 32 -14.11 3.37 30.25
N ARG A 33 -15.14 3.37 31.10
CA ARG A 33 -15.24 4.21 32.28
C ARG A 33 -14.20 3.83 33.33
N SER A 34 -14.15 2.57 33.75
CA SER A 34 -13.27 2.09 34.82
C SER A 34 -11.79 2.18 34.45
N ARG A 35 -11.46 2.04 33.16
CA ARG A 35 -10.10 2.15 32.61
C ARG A 35 -9.71 3.57 32.17
N SER A 36 -10.50 4.59 32.53
CA SER A 36 -10.21 6.01 32.23
C SER A 36 -10.14 6.38 30.73
N TYR A 37 -10.70 5.56 29.83
CA TYR A 37 -10.82 5.92 28.41
C TYR A 37 -11.88 7.00 28.17
N LEU A 38 -12.83 7.16 29.10
CA LEU A 38 -13.77 8.29 29.09
C LEU A 38 -13.17 9.61 29.58
N ASN A 39 -11.86 9.68 29.88
CA ASN A 39 -11.19 10.91 30.35
C ASN A 39 -10.39 11.59 29.24
N GLY A 40 -10.29 12.92 29.33
CA GLY A 40 -9.60 13.77 28.36
C GLY A 40 -10.30 13.87 27.01
N ALA A 41 -9.68 14.54 26.05
CA ALA A 41 -10.12 14.53 24.66
C ALA A 41 -9.62 13.25 23.98
N ARG A 42 -10.46 12.51 23.25
CA ARG A 42 -10.11 11.24 22.58
C ARG A 42 -10.73 11.21 21.19
N ARG A 43 -10.07 10.57 20.23
CA ARG A 43 -10.63 10.22 18.92
C ARG A 43 -11.22 8.83 18.98
N VAL A 44 -12.50 8.71 18.66
CA VAL A 44 -13.28 7.48 18.78
C VAL A 44 -13.86 7.12 17.42
N LEU A 45 -13.53 5.93 16.91
CA LEU A 45 -14.19 5.32 15.77
C LEU A 45 -15.22 4.33 16.30
N HIS A 46 -16.50 4.50 15.93
CA HIS A 46 -17.57 3.61 16.33
C HIS A 46 -18.33 3.10 15.11
N ILE A 47 -18.14 1.83 14.78
CA ILE A 47 -18.75 1.15 13.63
C ILE A 47 -20.03 0.45 14.07
N ALA A 48 -21.08 0.55 13.25
CA ALA A 48 -22.44 0.09 13.56
C ALA A 48 -22.96 0.66 14.90
N PRO A 49 -23.01 2.00 15.05
CA PRO A 49 -23.09 2.68 16.33
C PRO A 49 -24.44 2.49 17.04
N GLU A 50 -24.52 1.66 18.08
CA GLU A 50 -25.80 1.42 18.76
C GLU A 50 -26.25 2.66 19.52
N LEU A 51 -27.52 3.04 19.37
CA LEU A 51 -28.05 4.34 19.79
C LEU A 51 -27.70 4.72 21.24
N GLY A 52 -27.80 3.78 22.19
CA GLY A 52 -27.47 4.04 23.59
C GLY A 52 -26.00 4.41 23.81
N LEU A 53 -25.09 3.63 23.23
CA LEU A 53 -23.64 3.85 23.35
C LEU A 53 -23.19 5.05 22.52
N ALA A 54 -23.71 5.18 21.29
CA ALA A 54 -23.43 6.28 20.38
C ALA A 54 -23.81 7.64 20.97
N ARG A 55 -24.99 7.76 21.60
CA ARG A 55 -25.42 8.99 22.28
C ARG A 55 -24.48 9.36 23.42
N ALA A 56 -24.08 8.39 24.24
CA ALA A 56 -23.16 8.63 25.36
C ALA A 56 -21.77 9.07 24.88
N LEU A 57 -21.22 8.40 23.86
CA LEU A 57 -19.89 8.73 23.32
C LEU A 57 -19.89 10.04 22.53
N CYS A 58 -20.92 10.31 21.73
CA CYS A 58 -21.10 11.57 21.02
C CYS A 58 -21.21 12.74 22.02
N ALA A 59 -22.02 12.59 23.06
CA ALA A 59 -22.14 13.61 24.12
C ALA A 59 -20.82 13.82 24.87
N ARG A 60 -20.01 12.77 25.03
CA ARG A 60 -18.73 12.85 25.75
C ARG A 60 -17.61 13.47 24.92
N PHE A 61 -17.48 13.10 23.65
CA PHE A 61 -16.30 13.41 22.84
C PHE A 61 -16.55 14.46 21.74
N GLY A 62 -17.80 14.81 21.43
CA GLY A 62 -18.14 15.81 20.42
C GLY A 62 -17.45 15.51 19.08
N ASP A 63 -16.68 16.46 18.57
CA ASP A 63 -15.92 16.35 17.31
C ASP A 63 -14.88 15.22 17.29
N GLY A 64 -14.51 14.70 18.47
CA GLY A 64 -13.65 13.52 18.60
C GLY A 64 -14.38 12.20 18.32
N TYR A 65 -15.70 12.18 18.20
CA TYR A 65 -16.50 10.99 17.95
C TYR A 65 -16.86 10.87 16.46
N PHE A 66 -16.40 9.80 15.82
CA PHE A 66 -16.71 9.45 14.44
C PHE A 66 -17.49 8.14 14.40
N ALA A 67 -18.69 8.18 13.84
CA ALA A 67 -19.57 7.02 13.74
C ALA A 67 -19.76 6.63 12.26
N CYS A 68 -19.75 5.34 11.95
CA CYS A 68 -19.98 4.86 10.58
C CYS A 68 -20.70 3.52 10.48
N ASP A 69 -21.36 3.29 9.34
CA ASP A 69 -22.03 2.03 9.01
C ASP A 69 -22.16 1.89 7.48
N ILE A 70 -22.39 0.68 6.97
CA ILE A 70 -22.67 0.47 5.54
C ILE A 70 -24.02 1.06 5.11
N ASP A 71 -24.97 1.13 6.05
CA ASP A 71 -26.31 1.69 5.88
C ASP A 71 -26.62 2.76 6.96
N PRO A 72 -26.14 4.00 6.78
CA PRO A 72 -26.40 5.10 7.71
C PRO A 72 -27.88 5.43 7.94
N ALA A 73 -28.77 5.07 7.00
CA ALA A 73 -30.19 5.35 7.11
C ALA A 73 -30.83 4.64 8.32
N LYS A 74 -30.18 3.60 8.86
CA LYS A 74 -30.59 2.89 10.09
C LYS A 74 -30.50 3.72 11.37
N TYR A 75 -29.86 4.90 11.33
CA TYR A 75 -29.52 5.71 12.50
C TYR A 75 -30.15 7.12 12.44
N PRO A 76 -31.49 7.25 12.43
CA PRO A 76 -32.13 8.55 12.39
C PRO A 76 -31.74 9.38 13.63
N GLY A 77 -31.32 10.62 13.40
CA GLY A 77 -30.91 11.56 14.45
C GLY A 77 -29.48 11.37 14.97
N LEU A 78 -28.66 10.55 14.32
CA LEU A 78 -27.22 10.43 14.57
C LEU A 78 -26.45 10.73 13.29
N SER A 79 -25.33 11.47 13.39
CA SER A 79 -24.42 11.67 12.27
C SER A 79 -23.59 10.42 12.06
N VAL A 80 -23.95 9.60 11.07
CA VAL A 80 -23.25 8.36 10.72
C VAL A 80 -22.75 8.44 9.28
N ALA A 81 -21.44 8.27 9.10
CA ALA A 81 -20.84 8.23 7.77
C ALA A 81 -21.08 6.86 7.10
N ARG A 82 -21.27 6.85 5.79
CA ARG A 82 -21.34 5.59 5.04
C ARG A 82 -19.94 5.01 4.88
N VAL A 83 -19.66 3.89 5.53
CA VAL A 83 -18.40 3.14 5.38
C VAL A 83 -18.73 1.67 5.21
N ASP A 84 -18.37 1.12 4.05
CA ASP A 84 -18.32 -0.32 3.85
C ASP A 84 -16.99 -0.82 4.39
N LEU A 85 -16.96 -1.74 5.36
CA LEU A 85 -15.69 -2.18 5.93
C LEU A 85 -14.82 -2.95 4.94
N CYS A 86 -15.40 -3.59 3.93
CA CYS A 86 -14.62 -4.36 2.96
C CYS A 86 -13.72 -3.47 2.08
N ASP A 87 -14.08 -2.20 1.90
CA ASP A 87 -13.34 -1.25 1.04
C ASP A 87 -12.94 0.06 1.75
N GLY A 88 -13.70 0.48 2.75
CA GLY A 88 -13.69 1.82 3.33
C GLY A 88 -12.72 2.02 4.49
N LEU A 89 -12.16 0.96 5.08
CA LEU A 89 -11.15 1.10 6.14
C LEU A 89 -9.85 1.76 5.65
N ALA A 90 -9.59 1.71 4.34
CA ALA A 90 -8.44 2.35 3.70
C ALA A 90 -8.44 3.88 3.83
N GLU A 91 -9.59 4.49 4.12
CA GLU A 91 -9.77 5.93 4.34
C GLU A 91 -9.16 6.38 5.67
N PHE A 92 -9.11 5.50 6.67
CA PHE A 92 -8.52 5.79 7.97
C PHE A 92 -7.00 5.52 7.98
N SER A 93 -6.24 6.39 8.63
CA SER A 93 -4.81 6.18 8.89
C SER A 93 -4.60 5.23 10.07
N GLU A 94 -3.55 4.41 10.04
CA GLU A 94 -3.13 3.66 11.22
C GLU A 94 -2.87 4.59 12.41
N GLN A 95 -3.11 4.09 13.63
CA GLN A 95 -2.91 4.82 14.89
C GLN A 95 -3.65 6.18 14.94
N SER A 96 -4.78 6.28 14.24
CA SER A 96 -5.58 7.51 14.14
C SER A 96 -6.69 7.61 15.17
N PHE A 97 -7.01 6.54 15.90
CA PHE A 97 -8.03 6.55 16.93
C PHE A 97 -7.47 6.14 18.28
N ASP A 98 -7.90 6.80 19.35
CA ASP A 98 -7.61 6.38 20.72
C ASP A 98 -8.52 5.21 21.12
N ILE A 99 -9.72 5.12 20.54
CA ILE A 99 -10.73 4.10 20.83
C ILE A 99 -11.35 3.64 19.51
N VAL A 100 -11.33 2.35 19.22
CA VAL A 100 -12.06 1.74 18.09
C VAL A 100 -13.09 0.77 18.66
N ILE A 101 -14.36 0.93 18.27
CA ILE A 101 -15.49 0.14 18.75
C ILE A 101 -16.26 -0.44 17.57
N HIS A 102 -16.54 -1.74 17.63
CA HIS A 102 -17.52 -2.40 16.76
C HIS A 102 -18.15 -3.57 17.50
N ASN A 103 -19.46 -3.77 17.41
CA ASN A 103 -20.11 -4.90 18.08
C ASN A 103 -20.98 -5.62 17.07
N HIS A 104 -20.84 -6.94 16.98
CA HIS A 104 -21.65 -7.73 16.06
C HIS A 104 -21.57 -7.18 14.62
N VAL A 105 -20.33 -7.07 14.12
CA VAL A 105 -20.03 -6.56 12.77
C VAL A 105 -19.29 -7.60 11.92
N LEU A 106 -18.37 -8.36 12.52
CA LEU A 106 -17.50 -9.28 11.79
C LEU A 106 -18.28 -10.43 11.15
N GLU A 107 -19.45 -10.78 11.65
CA GLU A 107 -20.33 -11.80 11.09
C GLU A 107 -21.06 -11.35 9.82
N HIS A 108 -21.17 -10.03 9.60
CA HIS A 108 -21.96 -9.43 8.53
C HIS A 108 -21.14 -8.99 7.31
N ILE A 109 -19.81 -8.93 7.39
CA ILE A 109 -18.97 -8.47 6.29
C ILE A 109 -18.75 -9.56 5.23
N ALA A 110 -18.96 -9.23 3.95
CA ALA A 110 -18.87 -10.16 2.82
C ALA A 110 -17.43 -10.33 2.27
N CYS A 111 -16.42 -10.24 3.14
CA CYS A 111 -15.00 -10.29 2.81
C CYS A 111 -14.22 -10.95 3.96
N ASP A 112 -12.91 -11.15 3.81
CA ASP A 112 -12.06 -11.75 4.84
C ASP A 112 -12.06 -10.94 6.14
N TYR A 113 -12.70 -11.49 7.18
CA TYR A 113 -12.81 -10.84 8.47
C TYR A 113 -11.47 -10.72 9.20
N LYS A 114 -10.48 -11.60 8.93
CA LYS A 114 -9.17 -11.54 9.61
C LYS A 114 -8.42 -10.30 9.17
N THR A 115 -8.44 -9.99 7.88
CA THR A 115 -7.90 -8.75 7.33
C THR A 115 -8.59 -7.53 7.94
N ILE A 116 -9.92 -7.51 7.99
CA ILE A 116 -10.68 -6.39 8.57
C ILE A 116 -10.37 -6.21 10.06
N LEU A 117 -10.37 -7.30 10.84
CA LEU A 117 -10.04 -7.26 12.26
C LEU A 117 -8.62 -6.74 12.50
N ARG A 118 -7.64 -7.16 11.69
CA ARG A 118 -6.26 -6.66 11.76
C ARG A 118 -6.17 -5.17 11.42
N GLN A 119 -6.87 -4.71 10.39
CA GLN A 119 -6.88 -3.31 10.00
C GLN A 119 -7.50 -2.43 11.08
N LEU A 120 -8.65 -2.82 11.64
CA LEU A 120 -9.29 -2.13 12.76
C LEU A 120 -8.36 -2.03 13.98
N ASP A 121 -7.65 -3.11 14.27
CA ASP A 121 -6.67 -3.17 15.36
C ASP A 121 -5.45 -2.25 15.13
N LEU A 122 -5.02 -2.06 13.87
CA LEU A 122 -3.96 -1.12 13.49
C LEU A 122 -4.39 0.35 13.52
N LEU A 123 -5.70 0.64 13.46
CA LEU A 123 -6.21 2.02 13.61
C LEU A 123 -6.01 2.56 15.04
N VAL A 124 -5.81 1.69 16.02
CA VAL A 124 -5.66 2.05 17.44
C VAL A 124 -4.27 2.60 17.73
N ALA A 125 -4.21 3.81 18.27
CA ALA A 125 -2.97 4.47 18.66
C ALA A 125 -2.32 3.80 19.89
N PRO A 126 -1.00 3.97 20.11
CA PRO A 126 -0.34 3.58 21.37
C PRO A 126 -1.05 4.18 22.59
N GLY A 127 -1.33 3.35 23.61
CA GLY A 127 -2.14 3.75 24.78
C GLY A 127 -3.64 3.91 24.51
N GLY A 128 -4.11 3.45 23.34
CA GLY A 128 -5.52 3.33 22.96
C GLY A 128 -6.09 1.93 23.20
N VAL A 129 -7.36 1.75 22.85
CA VAL A 129 -8.07 0.47 23.01
C VAL A 129 -8.87 0.09 21.76
N HIS A 130 -8.80 -1.19 21.40
CA HIS A 130 -9.74 -1.84 20.48
C HIS A 130 -10.77 -2.62 21.29
N ALA A 131 -12.05 -2.25 21.20
CA ALA A 131 -13.12 -2.86 21.98
C ALA A 131 -14.23 -3.41 21.07
N PHE A 132 -14.50 -4.71 21.12
CA PHE A 132 -15.53 -5.31 20.27
C PHE A 132 -16.21 -6.54 20.87
N THR A 133 -17.31 -6.95 20.25
CA THR A 133 -18.05 -8.19 20.57
C THR A 133 -18.41 -8.94 19.29
N VAL A 134 -18.51 -10.26 19.37
CA VAL A 134 -18.99 -11.15 18.30
C VAL A 134 -20.00 -12.14 18.84
N PRO A 135 -20.97 -12.59 18.02
CA PRO A 135 -21.88 -13.66 18.41
C PRO A 135 -21.17 -15.02 18.36
N PHE A 136 -21.37 -15.82 19.40
CA PHE A 136 -20.89 -17.20 19.48
C PHE A 136 -22.03 -18.20 19.26
N MET A 137 -21.75 -19.24 18.48
CA MET A 137 -22.63 -20.38 18.25
C MET A 137 -21.86 -21.69 18.48
N SER A 138 -22.54 -22.72 18.98
CA SER A 138 -21.94 -24.05 19.12
C SER A 138 -21.67 -24.70 17.76
N GLY A 139 -20.68 -25.61 17.70
CA GLY A 139 -20.35 -26.31 16.46
C GLY A 139 -19.29 -25.61 15.60
N GLY A 140 -18.43 -24.81 16.25
CA GLY A 140 -17.24 -24.24 15.63
C GLY A 140 -17.47 -23.09 14.63
N PHE A 141 -16.36 -22.60 14.10
CA PHE A 141 -16.34 -21.56 13.07
C PHE A 141 -16.84 -22.10 11.73
N ARG A 142 -17.77 -21.36 11.11
CA ARG A 142 -18.31 -21.68 9.78
C ARG A 142 -18.51 -20.40 8.99
N GLU A 143 -18.22 -20.45 7.70
CA GLU A 143 -18.32 -19.32 6.76
C GLU A 143 -18.87 -19.78 5.41
N SER A 144 -19.72 -18.96 4.80
CA SER A 144 -20.20 -19.12 3.44
C SER A 144 -20.68 -17.78 2.89
N PHE A 145 -20.27 -17.48 1.66
CA PHE A 145 -20.73 -16.32 0.90
C PHE A 145 -21.87 -16.65 -0.06
N SER A 146 -22.64 -17.70 0.23
CA SER A 146 -23.83 -18.07 -0.55
C SER A 146 -24.87 -16.93 -0.53
N ASP A 147 -25.46 -16.66 -1.70
CA ASP A 147 -26.52 -15.65 -1.86
C ASP A 147 -27.86 -16.07 -1.23
N SER A 148 -28.01 -17.33 -0.81
CA SER A 148 -29.25 -17.87 -0.25
C SER A 148 -29.48 -17.43 1.19
N GLU A 149 -30.44 -16.52 1.42
CA GLU A 149 -30.86 -16.09 2.76
C GLU A 149 -31.35 -17.24 3.65
N SER A 150 -32.04 -18.23 3.06
CA SER A 150 -32.51 -19.42 3.79
C SER A 150 -31.35 -20.27 4.27
N ASP A 151 -30.30 -20.42 3.45
CA ASP A 151 -29.10 -21.14 3.85
C ASP A 151 -28.31 -20.37 4.90
N ARG A 152 -28.25 -19.04 4.81
CA ARG A 152 -27.62 -18.19 5.83
C ARG A 152 -28.35 -18.26 7.16
N LEU A 153 -29.68 -18.20 7.17
CA LEU A 153 -30.48 -18.37 8.39
C LEU A 153 -30.24 -19.75 9.03
N LYS A 154 -30.25 -20.81 8.22
CA LYS A 154 -30.06 -22.19 8.70
C LYS A 154 -28.64 -22.43 9.25
N ASN A 155 -27.62 -21.92 8.57
CA ASN A 155 -26.23 -22.19 8.92
C ASN A 155 -25.68 -21.21 9.96
N PHE A 156 -26.14 -19.96 9.95
CA PHE A 156 -25.56 -18.84 10.70
C PHE A 156 -26.51 -18.16 11.69
N GLY A 157 -27.78 -18.58 11.75
CA GLY A 157 -28.77 -18.10 12.71
C GLY A 157 -29.41 -16.76 12.36
N GLN A 158 -28.96 -16.10 11.28
CA GLN A 158 -29.52 -14.87 10.72
C GLN A 158 -29.34 -14.83 9.19
N THR A 159 -30.27 -14.19 8.48
CA THR A 159 -30.27 -14.10 7.02
C THR A 159 -29.13 -13.26 6.45
N ASP A 160 -28.58 -12.34 7.25
CA ASP A 160 -27.55 -11.38 6.88
C ASP A 160 -26.16 -11.70 7.47
N HIS A 161 -25.98 -12.90 8.04
CA HIS A 161 -24.67 -13.39 8.47
C HIS A 161 -24.00 -14.17 7.34
N TYR A 162 -22.71 -13.93 7.11
CA TYR A 162 -21.86 -14.75 6.24
C TYR A 162 -21.05 -15.77 7.01
N ARG A 163 -20.96 -15.62 8.34
CA ARG A 163 -20.17 -16.49 9.20
C ARG A 163 -20.70 -16.53 10.63
N VAL A 164 -20.23 -17.52 11.38
CA VAL A 164 -20.41 -17.65 12.83
C VAL A 164 -19.11 -18.03 13.50
N PHE A 165 -18.93 -17.58 14.75
CA PHE A 165 -17.78 -17.91 15.56
C PHE A 165 -18.15 -18.96 16.61
N GLY A 166 -17.26 -19.94 16.82
CA GLY A 166 -17.37 -20.92 17.89
C GLY A 166 -16.32 -20.66 18.96
N THR A 167 -16.65 -20.96 20.23
CA THR A 167 -15.68 -20.85 21.33
C THR A 167 -14.56 -21.89 21.21
N GLU A 168 -14.85 -23.01 20.54
CA GLU A 168 -13.95 -24.15 20.31
C GLU A 168 -12.77 -23.79 19.39
N ASP A 169 -12.98 -22.88 18.43
CA ASP A 169 -12.00 -22.49 17.42
C ASP A 169 -11.45 -21.07 17.64
N LEU A 170 -11.56 -20.54 18.85
CA LEU A 170 -11.15 -19.17 19.14
C LEU A 170 -9.66 -18.92 18.81
N SER A 171 -8.81 -19.93 19.04
CA SER A 171 -7.36 -19.91 18.80
C SER A 171 -6.99 -19.69 17.33
N SER A 172 -7.73 -20.30 16.39
CA SER A 172 -7.49 -20.23 14.94
C SER A 172 -8.28 -19.12 14.23
N THR A 173 -9.17 -18.43 14.97
CA THR A 173 -10.05 -17.38 14.45
C THR A 173 -9.67 -15.99 14.97
N ILE A 174 -10.34 -15.49 16.01
CA ILE A 174 -10.13 -14.14 16.56
C ILE A 174 -8.76 -14.05 17.23
N ALA A 175 -8.37 -15.06 18.01
CA ALA A 175 -7.10 -15.06 18.75
C ALA A 175 -5.87 -15.20 17.85
N ALA A 176 -6.04 -15.65 16.60
CA ALA A 176 -4.97 -15.69 15.61
C ALA A 176 -4.58 -14.29 15.10
N VAL A 177 -5.48 -13.30 15.25
CA VAL A 177 -5.28 -11.94 14.74
C VAL A 177 -4.95 -10.97 15.86
N VAL A 178 -5.66 -11.08 16.98
CA VAL A 178 -5.51 -10.18 18.14
C VAL A 178 -5.27 -10.96 19.41
N LYS A 179 -4.51 -10.38 20.34
CA LYS A 179 -4.21 -11.02 21.62
C LYS A 179 -5.43 -11.01 22.54
N VAL A 180 -5.95 -12.19 22.85
CA VAL A 180 -7.11 -12.37 23.74
C VAL A 180 -6.74 -13.29 24.91
N PRO A 181 -7.38 -13.14 26.09
CA PRO A 181 -7.18 -14.07 27.20
C PRO A 181 -7.61 -15.51 26.85
N GLU A 182 -6.94 -16.51 27.40
CA GLU A 182 -7.33 -17.92 27.21
C GLU A 182 -8.72 -18.21 27.78
N ALA A 183 -9.07 -17.59 28.91
CA ALA A 183 -10.39 -17.65 29.52
C ALA A 183 -10.95 -16.23 29.73
N TYR A 184 -12.24 -16.07 29.44
CA TYR A 184 -12.98 -14.84 29.68
C TYR A 184 -13.63 -14.84 31.07
N ASP A 185 -13.38 -13.81 31.87
CA ASP A 185 -14.10 -13.54 33.13
C ASP A 185 -14.29 -12.03 33.32
N ALA A 186 -15.52 -11.56 33.15
CA ALA A 186 -15.91 -10.17 33.35
C ALA A 186 -15.74 -9.70 34.80
N SER A 187 -15.87 -10.60 35.78
CA SER A 187 -15.74 -10.28 37.20
C SER A 187 -14.31 -9.94 37.63
N LEU A 188 -13.32 -10.32 36.82
CA LEU A 188 -11.93 -9.89 36.98
C LEU A 188 -11.68 -8.48 36.47
N MET A 189 -12.57 -7.95 35.62
CA MET A 189 -12.42 -6.63 35.01
C MET A 189 -13.31 -5.57 35.66
N ILE A 190 -14.54 -5.96 36.04
CA ILE A 190 -15.54 -5.12 36.69
C ILE A 190 -16.04 -5.83 37.95
N PRO A 191 -16.14 -5.14 39.10
CA PRO A 191 -16.61 -5.75 40.33
C PRO A 191 -18.02 -6.38 40.21
N PRO A 192 -18.28 -7.55 40.84
CA PRO A 192 -19.56 -8.25 40.77
C PRO A 192 -20.79 -7.42 41.11
N GLU A 193 -20.71 -6.53 42.10
CA GLU A 193 -21.80 -5.61 42.45
C GLU A 193 -22.15 -4.70 41.27
N ARG A 194 -21.13 -4.17 40.60
CA ARG A 194 -21.31 -3.29 39.46
C ARG A 194 -21.88 -4.04 38.25
N LEU A 195 -21.42 -5.26 38.00
CA LEU A 195 -21.99 -6.12 36.95
C LEU A 195 -23.50 -6.36 37.12
N ARG A 196 -23.97 -6.54 38.37
CA ARG A 196 -25.40 -6.64 38.68
C ARG A 196 -26.14 -5.33 38.43
N GLU A 197 -25.57 -4.20 38.87
CA GLU A 197 -26.16 -2.86 38.66
C GLU A 197 -26.34 -2.52 37.17
N ILE A 198 -25.38 -2.88 36.33
CA ILE A 198 -25.47 -2.69 34.88
C ILE A 198 -26.22 -3.84 34.17
N ALA A 199 -26.88 -4.72 34.94
CA ALA A 199 -27.72 -5.81 34.46
C ALA A 199 -26.98 -6.78 33.50
N VAL A 200 -25.74 -7.15 33.80
CA VAL A 200 -25.03 -8.27 33.15
C VAL A 200 -25.30 -9.55 33.96
N PRO A 201 -25.99 -10.56 33.40
CA PRO A 201 -26.36 -11.78 34.11
C PRO A 201 -25.16 -12.56 34.65
N GLU A 202 -25.26 -13.08 35.87
CA GLU A 202 -24.16 -13.82 36.52
C GLU A 202 -23.69 -15.03 35.70
N ASN A 203 -24.63 -15.72 35.03
CA ASN A 203 -24.33 -16.85 34.16
C ASN A 203 -23.64 -16.45 32.83
N GLN A 204 -23.39 -15.16 32.60
CA GLN A 204 -22.65 -14.63 31.45
C GLN A 204 -21.33 -13.97 31.86
N TRP A 205 -20.97 -13.99 33.15
CA TRP A 205 -19.72 -13.39 33.62
C TRP A 205 -18.49 -14.16 33.16
N ARG A 206 -18.61 -15.47 32.94
CA ARG A 206 -17.49 -16.36 32.61
C ARG A 206 -17.71 -17.06 31.28
N GLY A 207 -16.60 -17.38 30.62
CA GLY A 207 -16.58 -18.03 29.32
C GLY A 207 -16.91 -17.06 28.19
N TYR A 208 -16.36 -17.33 27.01
CA TYR A 208 -16.70 -16.57 25.81
C TYR A 208 -18.17 -16.82 25.44
N ASN A 209 -18.93 -15.73 25.36
CA ASN A 209 -20.38 -15.73 25.10
C ASN A 209 -20.76 -14.43 24.38
N ASN A 210 -22.04 -14.25 24.05
CA ASN A 210 -22.52 -13.09 23.28
C ASN A 210 -22.39 -11.74 24.01
N ASN A 211 -22.00 -11.74 25.28
CA ASN A 211 -21.70 -10.55 26.07
C ASN A 211 -20.20 -10.36 26.32
N ALA A 212 -19.35 -11.28 25.86
CA ALA A 212 -17.90 -11.20 26.06
C ALA A 212 -17.30 -10.06 25.24
N VAL A 213 -16.88 -9.01 25.95
CA VAL A 213 -16.20 -7.86 25.35
C VAL A 213 -14.71 -8.16 25.20
N PHE A 214 -14.23 -8.22 23.96
CA PHE A 214 -12.81 -8.17 23.63
C PHE A 214 -12.31 -6.76 23.88
N PHE A 215 -11.47 -6.56 24.90
CA PHE A 215 -10.97 -5.25 25.31
C PHE A 215 -9.44 -5.24 25.24
N ILE A 216 -8.91 -4.84 24.09
CA ILE A 216 -7.48 -4.99 23.73
C ILE A 216 -6.80 -3.64 23.89
N GLU A 217 -6.05 -3.48 24.98
CA GLU A 217 -5.29 -2.27 25.26
C GLU A 217 -3.92 -2.30 24.54
N LYS A 218 -3.57 -1.21 23.85
CA LYS A 218 -2.27 -1.06 23.18
C LYS A 218 -1.20 -0.57 24.14
N SER A 219 -0.05 -1.22 24.13
CA SER A 219 1.13 -0.74 24.86
C SER A 219 1.65 0.59 24.29
N GLY A 220 2.31 1.38 25.13
CA GLY A 220 2.92 2.66 24.77
C GLY A 220 2.25 3.87 25.41
N VAL A 221 2.93 5.02 25.33
CA VAL A 221 2.47 6.27 25.93
C VAL A 221 1.70 7.08 24.89
N ARG A 222 0.48 7.46 25.27
CA ARG A 222 -0.37 8.34 24.48
C ARG A 222 0.29 9.71 24.28
N ALA A 223 0.52 10.12 23.03
CA ALA A 223 1.04 11.45 22.71
C ALA A 223 -0.01 12.54 22.98
N PRO A 224 0.34 13.67 23.63
CA PRO A 224 -0.56 14.81 23.75
C PRO A 224 -0.77 15.44 22.37
N ARG A 225 -2.00 15.40 21.86
CA ARG A 225 -2.39 15.99 20.58
C ARG A 225 -3.65 16.83 20.74
N THR A 226 -3.68 18.01 20.13
CA THR A 226 -4.88 18.83 19.94
C THR A 226 -5.80 18.15 18.93
N VAL A 227 -7.08 17.99 19.26
CA VAL A 227 -8.08 17.35 18.38
C VAL A 227 -8.30 18.26 17.18
N ALA A 228 -7.71 17.92 16.04
CA ALA A 228 -8.12 18.47 14.75
C ALA A 228 -9.39 17.72 14.28
N PRO A 229 -10.31 18.38 13.55
CA PRO A 229 -11.47 17.72 12.98
C PRO A 229 -11.03 16.59 12.04
N VAL A 230 -11.79 15.49 12.02
CA VAL A 230 -11.64 14.46 10.98
C VAL A 230 -11.97 15.12 9.65
N GLY A 231 -10.92 15.43 8.87
CA GLY A 231 -11.01 16.18 7.62
C GLY A 231 -11.95 15.51 6.62
N GLY A 232 -12.74 16.35 5.94
CA GLY A 232 -13.83 15.95 5.06
C GLY A 232 -13.43 14.99 3.95
N ILE A 233 -14.40 14.14 3.62
CA ILE A 233 -14.39 13.17 2.52
C ILE A 233 -14.01 13.91 1.23
N SER A 234 -12.82 13.62 0.71
CA SER A 234 -12.45 13.99 -0.67
C SER A 234 -13.43 13.33 -1.63
N GLU A 235 -13.93 14.10 -2.61
CA GLU A 235 -14.82 13.59 -3.65
C GLU A 235 -14.25 12.30 -4.26
N ARG A 236 -15.12 11.28 -4.39
CA ARG A 236 -14.78 9.96 -4.92
C ARG A 236 -14.27 10.06 -6.37
N PRO A 237 -13.21 9.33 -6.73
CA PRO A 237 -13.08 8.79 -8.08
C PRO A 237 -14.31 7.92 -8.36
N GLN A 238 -15.00 8.15 -9.47
CA GLN A 238 -16.08 7.27 -9.93
C GLN A 238 -15.55 5.84 -10.09
N LEU A 239 -16.29 4.84 -9.58
CA LEU A 239 -16.07 3.45 -9.96
C LEU A 239 -16.14 3.38 -11.49
N PRO A 240 -15.13 2.83 -12.19
CA PRO A 240 -15.18 2.76 -13.64
C PRO A 240 -16.43 1.97 -14.04
N SER A 241 -17.25 2.56 -14.90
CA SER A 241 -18.23 1.80 -15.68
C SER A 241 -17.51 0.59 -16.27
N ARG A 242 -18.12 -0.61 -16.26
CA ARG A 242 -17.54 -1.79 -16.92
C ARG A 242 -17.04 -1.40 -18.31
N ASP A 243 -15.73 -1.27 -18.44
CA ASP A 243 -15.10 -0.93 -19.69
C ASP A 243 -15.35 -2.12 -20.61
N ARG A 244 -16.01 -1.87 -21.75
CA ARG A 244 -16.42 -2.93 -22.68
C ARG A 244 -15.26 -3.43 -23.54
N ARG A 245 -14.09 -2.77 -23.46
CA ARG A 245 -12.87 -3.19 -24.15
C ARG A 245 -12.30 -4.48 -23.55
N PRO A 246 -11.73 -5.40 -24.38
CA PRO A 246 -11.00 -6.56 -23.88
C PRO A 246 -9.97 -6.15 -22.83
N ALA A 247 -9.86 -6.91 -21.74
CA ALA A 247 -8.95 -6.58 -20.65
C ALA A 247 -7.57 -7.21 -20.85
N ALA A 248 -6.53 -6.52 -20.38
CA ALA A 248 -5.21 -7.07 -20.15
C ALA A 248 -4.96 -7.15 -18.63
N LEU A 249 -4.55 -8.33 -18.15
CA LEU A 249 -4.18 -8.56 -16.76
C LEU A 249 -2.69 -8.26 -16.57
N PHE A 250 -2.39 -7.16 -15.89
CA PHE A 250 -1.04 -6.79 -15.48
C PHE A 250 -0.66 -7.49 -14.18
N VAL A 251 0.36 -8.34 -14.23
CA VAL A 251 0.87 -9.08 -13.06
C VAL A 251 2.23 -8.52 -12.67
N SER A 252 2.36 -8.06 -11.43
CA SER A 252 3.66 -7.63 -10.87
C SER A 252 4.00 -8.37 -9.58
N ALA A 253 5.27 -8.71 -9.46
CA ALA A 253 5.90 -9.07 -8.20
C ALA A 253 6.54 -7.83 -7.59
N ASN A 254 6.60 -7.80 -6.27
CA ASN A 254 7.57 -7.09 -5.41
C ASN A 254 6.88 -6.69 -4.12
N GLY A 255 7.56 -6.74 -2.99
CA GLY A 255 7.10 -6.09 -1.75
C GLY A 255 7.12 -4.55 -1.83
N VAL A 256 8.06 -3.89 -1.15
CA VAL A 256 8.07 -2.41 -0.95
C VAL A 256 8.53 -1.63 -2.20
N GLY A 257 9.08 -2.28 -3.23
CA GLY A 257 9.60 -1.62 -4.44
C GLY A 257 8.50 -1.10 -5.37
N ARG A 258 8.55 0.17 -5.77
CA ARG A 258 7.54 0.84 -6.64
C ARG A 258 7.79 0.68 -8.15
N GLY A 259 8.96 0.16 -8.54
CA GLY A 259 9.44 0.22 -9.93
C GLY A 259 8.51 -0.44 -10.96
N HIS A 260 8.00 -1.62 -10.64
CA HIS A 260 7.13 -2.41 -11.52
C HIS A 260 5.75 -1.77 -11.65
N ILE A 261 5.12 -1.38 -10.52
CA ILE A 261 3.85 -0.64 -10.52
C ILE A 261 3.97 0.63 -11.37
N SER A 262 5.01 1.45 -11.17
CA SER A 262 5.18 2.68 -11.95
C SER A 262 5.25 2.41 -13.46
N ARG A 263 5.99 1.38 -13.89
CA ARG A 263 6.07 1.02 -15.32
C ARG A 263 4.75 0.47 -15.86
N GLN A 264 4.11 -0.44 -15.13
CA GLN A 264 2.83 -0.99 -15.56
C GLN A 264 1.75 0.11 -15.67
N LEU A 265 1.73 1.08 -14.74
CA LEU A 265 0.85 2.25 -14.84
C LEU A 265 1.20 3.15 -16.03
N ALA A 266 2.49 3.32 -16.34
CA ALA A 266 2.93 4.06 -17.52
C ALA A 266 2.40 3.42 -18.82
N ILE A 267 2.40 2.10 -18.89
CA ILE A 267 1.92 1.33 -20.04
C ILE A 267 0.39 1.33 -20.09
N ALA A 268 -0.27 0.98 -18.98
CA ALA A 268 -1.73 0.87 -18.90
C ALA A 268 -2.45 2.19 -19.20
N SER A 269 -1.89 3.34 -18.77
CA SER A 269 -2.44 4.67 -19.09
C SER A 269 -2.35 5.05 -20.57
N ARG A 270 -1.63 4.28 -21.39
CA ARG A 270 -1.44 4.49 -22.83
C ARG A 270 -2.16 3.44 -23.69
N LEU A 271 -2.88 2.49 -23.08
CA LEU A 271 -3.71 1.53 -23.81
C LEU A 271 -4.92 2.23 -24.45
N SER A 272 -5.17 1.95 -25.71
CA SER A 272 -6.25 2.53 -26.49
C SER A 272 -7.37 1.52 -26.79
N GLN A 273 -7.01 0.26 -27.05
CA GLN A 273 -7.95 -0.79 -27.45
C GLN A 273 -8.36 -1.70 -26.30
N ARG A 274 -7.57 -1.75 -25.23
CA ARG A 274 -7.78 -2.63 -24.08
C ARG A 274 -8.01 -1.88 -22.77
N SER A 275 -8.77 -2.50 -21.87
CA SER A 275 -8.83 -2.09 -20.47
C SER A 275 -7.71 -2.76 -19.67
N ALA A 276 -7.33 -2.21 -18.51
CA ALA A 276 -6.29 -2.78 -17.66
C ALA A 276 -6.86 -3.24 -16.32
N PHE A 277 -6.53 -4.45 -15.92
CA PHE A 277 -6.75 -4.98 -14.58
C PHE A 277 -5.42 -5.39 -13.99
N PHE A 278 -5.20 -5.17 -12.71
CA PHE A 278 -3.91 -5.45 -12.08
C PHE A 278 -4.03 -6.57 -11.05
N LEU A 279 -3.07 -7.50 -11.03
CA LEU A 279 -2.80 -8.37 -9.91
C LEU A 279 -1.39 -8.04 -9.42
N THR A 280 -1.26 -7.58 -8.18
CA THR A 280 0.03 -7.09 -7.68
C THR A 280 0.33 -7.63 -6.29
N MET A 281 1.61 -7.88 -6.04
CA MET A 281 2.13 -8.24 -4.72
C MET A 281 2.72 -7.05 -3.97
N SER A 282 2.62 -5.85 -4.54
CA SER A 282 3.27 -4.66 -3.99
C SER A 282 2.42 -3.91 -3.00
N TYR A 283 3.05 -3.53 -1.87
CA TYR A 283 2.45 -2.66 -0.86
C TYR A 283 2.12 -1.26 -1.40
N ALA A 284 2.63 -0.91 -2.58
CA ALA A 284 2.26 0.31 -3.30
C ALA A 284 1.00 0.14 -4.18
N ALA A 285 0.23 -0.94 -4.03
CA ALA A 285 -0.98 -1.23 -4.83
C ALA A 285 -1.99 -0.08 -4.86
N ARG A 286 -2.08 0.74 -3.80
CA ARG A 286 -2.95 1.93 -3.77
C ARG A 286 -2.64 2.94 -4.89
N MET A 287 -1.42 2.95 -5.44
CA MET A 287 -1.09 3.76 -6.62
C MET A 287 -1.92 3.38 -7.85
N ILE A 288 -2.29 2.11 -7.97
CA ILE A 288 -3.07 1.60 -9.10
C ILE A 288 -4.49 2.19 -9.04
N ALA A 289 -5.14 2.09 -7.88
CA ALA A 289 -6.45 2.71 -7.65
C ALA A 289 -6.42 4.24 -7.78
N ALA A 290 -5.36 4.91 -7.32
CA ALA A 290 -5.20 6.35 -7.48
C ALA A 290 -5.13 6.80 -8.94
N ASN A 291 -4.73 5.91 -9.86
CA ASN A 291 -4.72 6.13 -11.30
C ASN A 291 -6.00 5.59 -12.00
N GLY A 292 -7.03 5.22 -11.23
CA GLY A 292 -8.34 4.81 -11.76
C GLY A 292 -8.41 3.37 -12.28
N PHE A 293 -7.41 2.53 -11.99
CA PHE A 293 -7.39 1.15 -12.44
C PHE A 293 -7.88 0.17 -11.36
N PRO A 294 -8.68 -0.85 -11.73
CA PRO A 294 -9.03 -1.92 -10.83
C PRO A 294 -7.82 -2.82 -10.55
N PHE A 295 -7.71 -3.33 -9.32
CA PHE A 295 -6.62 -4.21 -8.94
C PHE A 295 -7.04 -5.24 -7.89
N GLN A 296 -6.27 -6.32 -7.83
CA GLN A 296 -6.28 -7.33 -6.79
C GLN A 296 -4.89 -7.39 -6.16
N PHE A 297 -4.85 -7.37 -4.82
CA PHE A 297 -3.61 -7.56 -4.07
C PHE A 297 -3.46 -9.02 -3.66
N VAL A 298 -2.27 -9.59 -3.89
CA VAL A 298 -1.92 -10.96 -3.46
C VAL A 298 -0.64 -10.89 -2.62
N PRO A 299 -0.62 -11.38 -1.38
CA PRO A 299 0.60 -11.34 -0.56
C PRO A 299 1.69 -12.24 -1.14
N HIS A 300 2.94 -11.78 -1.06
CA HIS A 300 4.13 -12.59 -1.38
C HIS A 300 4.31 -13.74 -0.36
N HIS A 301 4.91 -14.87 -0.75
CA HIS A 301 5.08 -16.03 0.15
C HIS A 301 5.79 -15.67 1.47
N ASP A 302 6.81 -14.81 1.41
CA ASP A 302 7.51 -14.32 2.60
C ASP A 302 6.60 -13.66 3.65
N ALA A 303 5.45 -13.12 3.21
CA ALA A 303 4.48 -12.46 4.08
C ALA A 303 3.40 -13.41 4.62
N THR A 304 3.18 -14.56 3.96
CA THR A 304 2.15 -15.53 4.36
C THR A 304 2.69 -16.63 5.27
N GLY A 305 3.99 -16.94 5.16
CA GLY A 305 4.60 -18.06 5.88
C GLY A 305 4.14 -19.43 5.37
N GLU A 306 3.48 -19.47 4.21
CA GLU A 306 3.05 -20.69 3.53
C GLU A 306 4.25 -21.42 2.90
N PRO A 307 4.21 -22.76 2.80
CA PRO A 307 5.15 -23.50 1.98
C PRO A 307 5.12 -23.04 0.51
N GLU A 308 6.29 -22.86 -0.10
CA GLU A 308 6.42 -22.33 -1.47
C GLU A 308 5.55 -23.05 -2.53
N PRO A 309 5.45 -24.39 -2.57
CA PRO A 309 4.59 -25.07 -3.54
C PRO A 309 3.10 -24.76 -3.35
N GLU A 310 2.65 -24.60 -2.10
CA GLU A 310 1.26 -24.26 -1.78
C GLU A 310 0.97 -22.81 -2.18
N TRP A 311 1.91 -21.91 -1.90
CA TRP A 311 1.79 -20.51 -2.34
C TRP A 311 1.77 -20.39 -3.87
N HIS A 312 2.58 -21.16 -4.60
CA HIS A 312 2.53 -21.18 -6.07
C HIS A 312 1.17 -21.66 -6.59
N ALA A 313 0.59 -22.70 -5.99
CA ALA A 313 -0.75 -23.17 -6.33
C ALA A 313 -1.83 -22.11 -6.01
N ASN A 314 -1.68 -21.36 -4.91
CA ASN A 314 -2.56 -20.26 -4.54
C ASN A 314 -2.45 -19.11 -5.54
N LEU A 315 -1.24 -18.71 -5.90
CA LEU A 315 -0.98 -17.67 -6.90
C LEU A 315 -1.63 -18.03 -8.25
N ALA A 316 -1.51 -19.28 -8.70
CA ALA A 316 -2.17 -19.74 -9.92
C ALA A 316 -3.70 -19.56 -9.85
N ARG A 317 -4.32 -19.92 -8.71
CA ARG A 317 -5.76 -19.72 -8.48
C ARG A 317 -6.14 -18.24 -8.48
N GLU A 318 -5.35 -17.38 -7.86
CA GLU A 318 -5.62 -15.93 -7.84
C GLU A 318 -5.50 -15.30 -9.23
N ILE A 319 -4.52 -15.73 -10.03
CA ILE A 319 -4.39 -15.28 -11.43
C ILE A 319 -5.61 -15.75 -12.25
N GLU A 320 -6.04 -17.00 -12.11
CA GLU A 320 -7.24 -17.50 -12.80
C GLU A 320 -8.51 -16.73 -12.40
N LEU A 321 -8.67 -16.44 -11.10
CA LEU A 321 -9.76 -15.60 -10.61
C LEU A 321 -9.70 -14.19 -11.21
N ALA A 322 -8.54 -13.54 -11.22
CA ALA A 322 -8.38 -12.22 -11.81
C ALA A 322 -8.66 -12.21 -13.32
N LEU A 323 -8.21 -13.23 -14.07
CA LEU A 323 -8.51 -13.39 -15.50
C LEU A 323 -10.03 -13.56 -15.73
N ASN A 324 -10.70 -14.35 -14.90
CA ASN A 324 -12.15 -14.57 -15.00
C ASN A 324 -12.96 -13.33 -14.62
N MET A 325 -12.57 -12.62 -13.56
CA MET A 325 -13.24 -11.42 -13.09
C MET A 325 -13.11 -10.25 -14.07
N SER A 326 -11.91 -10.09 -14.65
CA SER A 326 -11.64 -9.01 -15.61
C SER A 326 -12.09 -9.34 -17.04
N GLY A 327 -12.30 -10.62 -17.35
CA GLY A 327 -12.49 -11.08 -18.73
C GLY A 327 -11.23 -10.91 -19.59
N ALA A 328 -10.06 -10.85 -18.97
CA ALA A 328 -8.80 -10.66 -19.69
C ALA A 328 -8.42 -11.89 -20.50
N ASP A 329 -8.01 -11.64 -21.75
CA ASP A 329 -7.47 -12.64 -22.68
C ASP A 329 -5.95 -12.48 -22.90
N THR A 330 -5.37 -11.45 -22.28
CA THR A 330 -3.95 -11.13 -22.32
C THR A 330 -3.39 -10.99 -20.91
N LEU A 331 -2.31 -11.72 -20.61
CA LEU A 331 -1.54 -11.60 -19.38
C LEU A 331 -0.23 -10.86 -19.67
N VAL A 332 0.01 -9.76 -18.96
CA VAL A 332 1.21 -8.94 -19.04
C VAL A 332 2.00 -9.07 -17.75
N TYR A 333 3.09 -9.82 -17.80
CA TYR A 333 3.94 -10.11 -16.65
C TYR A 333 5.16 -9.17 -16.62
N ASP A 334 5.28 -8.30 -15.61
CA ASP A 334 6.46 -7.41 -15.43
C ASP A 334 7.21 -7.84 -14.18
N VAL A 335 8.13 -8.80 -14.30
CA VAL A 335 9.03 -9.31 -13.24
C VAL A 335 10.28 -9.91 -13.90
N ASN A 336 11.47 -9.82 -13.27
CA ASN A 336 12.69 -10.41 -13.85
C ASN A 336 12.83 -11.93 -13.61
N PHE A 337 12.04 -12.51 -12.73
CA PHE A 337 11.97 -13.95 -12.49
C PHE A 337 10.51 -14.39 -12.63
N VAL A 338 10.27 -15.68 -12.88
CA VAL A 338 8.93 -16.20 -13.17
C VAL A 338 8.57 -17.23 -12.10
N PHE A 339 7.45 -17.01 -11.42
CA PHE A 339 6.91 -17.96 -10.44
C PHE A 339 6.26 -19.16 -11.13
N ASP A 340 6.36 -20.34 -10.53
CA ASP A 340 5.76 -21.57 -11.07
C ASP A 340 4.24 -21.43 -11.23
N GLY A 341 3.57 -20.75 -10.28
CA GLY A 341 2.13 -20.49 -10.38
C GLY A 341 1.73 -19.67 -11.62
N VAL A 342 2.61 -18.82 -12.13
CA VAL A 342 2.39 -18.10 -13.41
C VAL A 342 2.55 -19.08 -14.57
N ILE A 343 3.59 -19.91 -14.54
CA ILE A 343 3.85 -20.94 -15.57
C ILE A 343 2.68 -21.92 -15.69
N ASP A 344 2.12 -22.34 -14.55
CA ASP A 344 0.99 -23.27 -14.51
C ASP A 344 -0.24 -22.70 -15.23
N VAL A 345 -0.57 -21.42 -14.98
CA VAL A 345 -1.68 -20.73 -15.68
C VAL A 345 -1.41 -20.61 -17.18
N LEU A 346 -0.20 -20.22 -17.57
CA LEU A 346 0.18 -20.09 -18.98
C LEU A 346 0.10 -21.42 -19.74
N ARG A 347 0.35 -22.55 -19.06
CA ARG A 347 0.22 -23.89 -19.64
C ARG A 347 -1.23 -24.35 -19.74
N ALA A 348 -2.03 -24.06 -18.72
CA ALA A 348 -3.40 -24.56 -18.58
C ALA A 348 -4.41 -23.77 -19.43
N ARG A 349 -4.31 -22.44 -19.47
CA ARG A 349 -5.34 -21.58 -20.09
C ARG A 349 -5.01 -21.29 -21.55
N LYS A 350 -5.86 -21.78 -22.47
CA LYS A 350 -5.74 -21.54 -23.91
C LYS A 350 -7.11 -21.24 -24.53
N PRO A 351 -7.23 -20.21 -25.41
CA PRO A 351 -6.19 -19.26 -25.80
C PRO A 351 -5.96 -18.19 -24.71
N LEU A 352 -4.71 -17.92 -24.38
CA LEU A 352 -4.28 -16.79 -23.54
C LEU A 352 -3.04 -16.18 -24.19
N LYS A 353 -3.07 -14.88 -24.49
CA LYS A 353 -1.87 -14.16 -24.94
C LYS A 353 -1.03 -13.84 -23.72
N SER A 354 0.27 -14.08 -23.82
CA SER A 354 1.19 -13.92 -22.69
C SER A 354 2.39 -13.08 -23.11
N LEU A 355 2.55 -11.95 -22.44
CA LEU A 355 3.62 -11.01 -22.68
C LEU A 355 4.48 -10.91 -21.42
N TRP A 356 5.79 -11.06 -21.60
CA TRP A 356 6.76 -10.87 -20.52
C TRP A 356 7.53 -9.58 -20.73
N ILE A 357 7.32 -8.59 -19.87
CA ILE A 357 8.14 -7.39 -19.79
C ILE A 357 9.38 -7.75 -18.97
N ARG A 358 10.47 -8.04 -19.68
CA ARG A 358 11.73 -8.53 -19.12
C ARG A 358 12.82 -7.49 -19.29
N ARG A 359 13.30 -6.87 -18.22
CA ARG A 359 14.35 -5.85 -18.32
C ARG A 359 15.72 -6.48 -18.54
N ALA A 360 16.62 -5.78 -19.22
CA ALA A 360 18.03 -6.16 -19.35
C ALA A 360 18.81 -5.94 -18.03
N MET A 361 20.15 -6.02 -18.08
CA MET A 361 21.06 -5.79 -16.93
C MET A 361 20.90 -6.80 -15.79
N TRP A 362 20.58 -8.05 -16.11
CA TRP A 362 20.43 -9.09 -15.09
C TRP A 362 21.76 -9.44 -14.42
N PRO A 363 21.75 -9.73 -13.11
CA PRO A 363 22.85 -10.45 -12.46
C PRO A 363 22.85 -11.92 -12.92
N GLU A 364 23.99 -12.59 -12.82
CA GLU A 364 24.17 -13.97 -13.27
C GLU A 364 23.23 -14.97 -12.57
N ILE A 365 22.85 -14.69 -11.32
CA ILE A 365 21.90 -15.51 -10.54
C ILE A 365 20.52 -15.63 -11.20
N HIS A 366 20.14 -14.70 -12.08
CA HIS A 366 18.86 -14.76 -12.80
C HIS A 366 18.93 -15.52 -14.14
N ARG A 367 20.11 -16.05 -14.55
CA ARG A 367 20.27 -16.74 -15.84
C ARG A 367 19.25 -17.87 -16.05
N SER A 368 18.94 -18.64 -15.01
CA SER A 368 18.02 -19.78 -15.09
C SER A 368 16.62 -19.39 -15.57
N TYR A 369 16.18 -18.15 -15.31
CA TYR A 369 14.85 -17.70 -15.70
C TYR A 369 14.70 -17.41 -17.21
N ILE A 370 15.79 -17.32 -17.98
CA ILE A 370 15.70 -17.14 -19.44
C ILE A 370 14.86 -18.26 -20.07
N GLY A 371 15.03 -19.49 -19.60
CA GLY A 371 14.28 -20.64 -20.10
C GLY A 371 12.76 -20.55 -19.92
N ALA A 372 12.28 -19.76 -18.94
CA ALA A 372 10.85 -19.54 -18.73
C ALA A 372 10.20 -18.77 -19.90
N GLY A 373 11.01 -18.11 -20.75
CA GLY A 373 10.56 -17.42 -21.95
C GLY A 373 9.71 -18.27 -22.90
N ILE A 374 9.92 -19.60 -22.92
CA ILE A 374 9.14 -20.54 -23.74
C ILE A 374 7.63 -20.56 -23.41
N HIS A 375 7.24 -20.08 -22.21
CA HIS A 375 5.84 -19.99 -21.78
C HIS A 375 5.16 -18.69 -22.21
N PHE A 376 5.91 -17.73 -22.73
CA PHE A 376 5.39 -16.44 -23.17
C PHE A 376 5.29 -16.38 -24.69
N SER A 377 4.15 -15.89 -25.19
CA SER A 377 3.96 -15.66 -26.63
C SER A 377 4.82 -14.50 -27.16
N THR A 378 5.15 -13.54 -26.31
CA THR A 378 6.02 -12.41 -26.65
C THR A 378 6.83 -12.02 -25.42
N ILE A 379 8.12 -11.77 -25.61
CA ILE A 379 8.99 -11.19 -24.58
C ILE A 379 9.35 -9.80 -25.07
N ILE A 380 9.06 -8.80 -24.25
CA ILE A 380 9.38 -7.40 -24.51
C ILE A 380 10.54 -7.03 -23.61
N GLU A 381 11.63 -6.50 -24.19
CA GLU A 381 12.77 -5.98 -23.44
C GLU A 381 12.79 -4.45 -23.52
N PRO A 382 12.40 -3.75 -22.42
CA PRO A 382 12.65 -2.32 -22.30
C PRO A 382 14.14 -2.01 -22.38
N GLY A 383 14.49 -1.12 -23.30
CA GLY A 383 15.88 -0.72 -23.53
C GLY A 383 16.52 -0.09 -22.30
N ASP A 384 17.84 -0.17 -22.27
CA ASP A 384 18.68 0.45 -21.25
C ASP A 384 19.73 1.33 -21.94
N LEU A 385 19.88 2.60 -21.57
CA LEU A 385 20.87 3.49 -22.21
C LEU A 385 22.31 2.96 -22.02
N ALA A 386 22.55 2.19 -20.97
CA ALA A 386 23.84 1.56 -20.72
C ALA A 386 24.03 0.21 -21.41
N GLU A 387 23.13 -0.21 -22.33
CA GLU A 387 23.13 -1.56 -22.93
C GLU A 387 24.46 -1.96 -23.59
N ALA A 388 25.27 -1.00 -24.02
CA ALA A 388 26.58 -1.23 -24.62
C ALA A 388 27.60 -1.81 -23.64
N LEU A 389 27.40 -1.63 -22.33
CA LEU A 389 28.22 -2.21 -21.26
C LEU A 389 27.54 -3.38 -20.55
N ASP A 390 26.37 -3.82 -21.03
CA ASP A 390 25.69 -4.97 -20.48
C ASP A 390 26.40 -6.26 -20.92
N GLU A 391 26.88 -7.02 -19.95
CA GLU A 391 27.46 -8.35 -20.14
C GLU A 391 26.61 -9.41 -19.41
N GLY A 392 25.37 -9.07 -19.06
CA GLY A 392 24.47 -9.93 -18.31
C GLY A 392 23.93 -11.10 -19.14
N PRO A 393 23.25 -12.06 -18.49
CA PRO A 393 22.75 -13.26 -19.16
C PRO A 393 21.68 -12.95 -20.23
N THR A 394 20.94 -11.84 -20.10
CA THR A 394 19.94 -11.41 -21.08
C THR A 394 20.54 -11.07 -22.44
N VAL A 395 21.81 -10.68 -22.51
CA VAL A 395 22.49 -10.30 -23.76
C VAL A 395 22.47 -11.44 -24.78
N SER A 396 22.72 -12.67 -24.33
CA SER A 396 22.73 -13.86 -25.21
C SER A 396 21.35 -14.22 -25.77
N ASP A 397 20.28 -13.63 -25.23
CA ASP A 397 18.90 -13.93 -25.59
C ASP A 397 18.19 -12.74 -26.26
N ARG A 398 18.90 -11.65 -26.58
CA ARG A 398 18.29 -10.44 -27.20
C ARG A 398 17.65 -10.68 -28.57
N ALA A 399 18.00 -11.77 -29.25
CA ALA A 399 17.41 -12.12 -30.54
C ALA A 399 15.98 -12.69 -30.42
N SER A 400 15.59 -13.15 -29.22
CA SER A 400 14.26 -13.75 -28.96
C SER A 400 13.24 -12.76 -28.40
N VAL A 401 13.62 -11.49 -28.23
CA VAL A 401 12.79 -10.45 -27.60
C VAL A 401 12.47 -9.31 -28.56
N GLU A 402 11.30 -8.70 -28.36
CA GLU A 402 10.93 -7.44 -28.98
C GLU A 402 11.48 -6.30 -28.15
N ARG A 403 12.44 -5.56 -28.71
CA ARG A 403 13.07 -4.44 -28.03
C ARG A 403 12.25 -3.18 -28.21
N VAL A 404 12.05 -2.47 -27.11
CA VAL A 404 11.38 -1.15 -27.08
C VAL A 404 12.30 -0.14 -26.43
N PRO A 405 12.11 1.17 -26.66
CA PRO A 405 12.86 2.19 -25.93
C PRO A 405 12.68 2.10 -24.40
N PRO A 406 13.52 2.80 -23.61
CA PRO A 406 13.30 2.89 -22.17
C PRO A 406 11.87 3.34 -21.78
N VAL A 407 11.34 2.76 -20.71
CA VAL A 407 9.98 3.07 -20.22
C VAL A 407 10.03 4.19 -19.19
N LEU A 408 9.38 5.32 -19.49
CA LEU A 408 9.19 6.43 -18.56
C LEU A 408 7.71 6.60 -18.22
N VAL A 409 7.40 6.95 -16.97
CA VAL A 409 6.02 7.29 -16.57
C VAL A 409 5.57 8.58 -17.24
N ILE A 410 6.41 9.60 -17.14
CA ILE A 410 6.20 10.95 -17.65
C ILE A 410 7.20 11.21 -18.77
N ASN A 411 6.75 11.72 -19.90
CA ASN A 411 7.64 12.10 -21.00
C ASN A 411 8.48 13.33 -20.61
N PRO A 412 9.73 13.46 -21.08
CA PRO A 412 10.59 14.59 -20.72
C PRO A 412 10.01 15.99 -21.02
N ASN A 413 9.09 16.09 -21.99
CA ASN A 413 8.36 17.32 -22.37
C ASN A 413 7.13 17.62 -21.50
N GLU A 414 6.62 16.66 -20.73
CA GLU A 414 5.47 16.82 -19.82
C GLU A 414 5.90 17.33 -18.42
N ARG A 415 7.20 17.51 -18.21
CA ARG A 415 7.75 18.07 -16.98
C ARG A 415 7.40 19.53 -16.83
N LEU A 416 7.29 19.98 -15.59
CA LEU A 416 7.18 21.40 -15.29
C LEU A 416 8.48 22.10 -15.68
N SER A 417 8.37 23.35 -16.13
CA SER A 417 9.54 24.21 -16.25
C SER A 417 10.22 24.40 -14.88
N ARG A 418 11.48 24.82 -14.88
CA ARG A 418 12.23 25.07 -13.65
C ARG A 418 11.49 25.98 -12.67
N GLU A 419 10.91 27.08 -13.17
CA GLU A 419 10.18 28.04 -12.34
C GLU A 419 8.91 27.44 -11.77
N GLN A 420 8.09 26.81 -12.61
CA GLN A 420 6.86 26.13 -12.18
C GLN A 420 7.14 25.01 -11.17
N ALA A 421 8.21 24.23 -11.38
CA ALA A 421 8.59 23.15 -10.49
C ALA A 421 9.05 23.69 -9.12
N ARG A 422 9.83 24.78 -9.10
CA ARG A 422 10.26 25.42 -7.84
C ARG A 422 9.07 26.02 -7.10
N ASP A 423 8.17 26.70 -7.80
CA ASP A 423 6.98 27.30 -7.18
C ASP A 423 6.04 26.23 -6.62
N ALA A 424 5.77 25.18 -7.39
CA ALA A 424 4.89 24.08 -6.95
C ALA A 424 5.40 23.36 -5.70
N LEU A 425 6.73 23.39 -5.48
CA LEU A 425 7.38 22.80 -4.31
C LEU A 425 7.78 23.85 -3.25
N ALA A 426 7.38 25.10 -3.44
CA ALA A 426 7.72 26.25 -2.61
C ALA A 426 9.23 26.44 -2.36
N LEU A 427 10.08 26.05 -3.32
CA LEU A 427 11.54 26.02 -3.21
C LEU A 427 12.18 27.39 -3.52
N PRO A 428 13.33 27.72 -2.91
CA PRO A 428 14.00 29.00 -3.17
C PRO A 428 14.52 29.09 -4.61
N ARG A 429 14.44 30.29 -5.20
CA ARG A 429 14.86 30.56 -6.59
C ARG A 429 16.32 30.99 -6.72
N ASP A 430 16.88 31.57 -5.66
CA ASP A 430 18.20 32.22 -5.59
C ASP A 430 19.33 31.30 -5.07
N ARG A 431 19.00 30.03 -4.76
CA ARG A 431 19.93 29.04 -4.21
C ARG A 431 20.23 27.91 -5.19
N THR A 432 21.37 27.26 -4.97
CA THR A 432 21.68 25.98 -5.63
C THR A 432 20.85 24.88 -4.97
N LEU A 433 19.97 24.23 -5.72
CA LEU A 433 19.11 23.15 -5.26
C LEU A 433 19.71 21.80 -5.60
N ILE A 434 20.08 21.03 -4.59
CA ILE A 434 20.60 19.67 -4.75
C ILE A 434 19.56 18.69 -4.24
N MET A 435 19.07 17.82 -5.13
CA MET A 435 18.15 16.76 -4.75
C MET A 435 18.92 15.53 -4.28
N VAL A 436 18.50 14.91 -3.17
CA VAL A 436 19.09 13.68 -2.64
C VAL A 436 18.02 12.60 -2.54
N ASP A 437 18.21 11.49 -3.26
CA ASP A 437 17.35 10.31 -3.20
C ASP A 437 18.20 9.07 -2.88
N LEU A 438 18.55 8.97 -1.59
CA LEU A 438 19.30 7.85 -1.00
C LEU A 438 18.53 7.20 0.16
N VAL A 439 17.26 7.54 0.36
CA VAL A 439 16.44 6.97 1.43
C VAL A 439 16.17 5.49 1.12
N SER A 440 16.73 4.61 1.95
CA SER A 440 16.51 3.17 1.90
C SER A 440 16.13 2.67 3.29
N THR A 441 15.10 1.82 3.37
CA THR A 441 14.63 1.21 4.61
C THR A 441 15.23 -0.17 4.88
N ARG A 442 16.16 -0.64 4.03
CA ARG A 442 16.63 -2.04 4.03
C ARG A 442 18.15 -2.22 4.01
N ILE A 443 18.92 -1.16 3.82
CA ILE A 443 20.36 -1.26 3.57
C ILE A 443 21.09 -0.20 4.39
N ASP A 444 21.83 -0.64 5.40
CA ASP A 444 22.58 0.22 6.32
C ASP A 444 23.59 1.12 5.61
N THR A 445 24.19 0.65 4.51
CA THR A 445 25.19 1.41 3.74
C THR A 445 24.59 2.67 3.10
N TYR A 446 23.32 2.63 2.66
CA TYR A 446 22.64 3.83 2.15
C TYR A 446 22.31 4.85 3.25
N VAL A 447 22.05 4.38 4.48
CA VAL A 447 21.82 5.28 5.63
C VAL A 447 23.11 6.06 5.93
N SER A 448 24.24 5.36 6.05
CA SER A 448 25.53 6.00 6.30
C SER A 448 25.94 6.95 5.15
N MET A 449 25.76 6.50 3.90
CA MET A 449 26.06 7.30 2.72
C MET A 449 25.21 8.58 2.66
N ARG A 450 23.91 8.46 2.93
CA ARG A 450 22.98 9.60 3.03
C ARG A 450 23.46 10.62 4.06
N GLU A 451 23.80 10.20 5.27
CA GLU A 451 24.26 11.12 6.33
C GLU A 451 25.52 11.88 5.92
N ARG A 452 26.51 11.19 5.34
CA ARG A 452 27.76 11.80 4.86
C ARG A 452 27.51 12.80 3.73
N VAL A 453 26.62 12.48 2.79
CA VAL A 453 26.22 13.39 1.70
C VAL A 453 25.52 14.63 2.27
N LEU A 454 24.55 14.47 3.17
CA LEU A 454 23.84 15.59 3.79
C LEU A 454 24.79 16.49 4.57
N GLN A 455 25.72 15.92 5.34
CA GLN A 455 26.71 16.68 6.10
C GLN A 455 27.59 17.56 5.20
N ASP A 456 28.09 17.02 4.07
CA ASP A 456 28.92 17.79 3.13
C ASP A 456 28.10 18.89 2.45
N LEU A 457 26.93 18.55 1.91
CA LEU A 457 26.10 19.50 1.16
C LEU A 457 25.57 20.64 2.02
N LEU A 458 25.16 20.36 3.26
CA LEU A 458 24.68 21.39 4.19
C LEU A 458 25.81 22.26 4.76
N GLY A 459 27.06 21.78 4.68
CA GLY A 459 28.25 22.57 4.97
C GLY A 459 28.54 23.66 3.92
N ARG A 460 27.93 23.59 2.74
CA ARG A 460 28.20 24.52 1.63
C ARG A 460 27.29 25.76 1.70
N PRO A 461 27.83 26.98 1.50
CA PRO A 461 27.03 28.20 1.48
C PRO A 461 26.10 28.22 0.25
N ASN A 462 25.00 28.97 0.35
CA ASN A 462 24.01 29.15 -0.72
C ASN A 462 23.44 27.85 -1.35
N THR A 463 23.43 26.77 -0.57
CA THR A 463 22.93 25.45 -0.98
C THR A 463 21.66 25.13 -0.20
N CYS A 464 20.64 24.62 -0.91
CA CYS A 464 19.46 24.02 -0.30
C CYS A 464 19.37 22.56 -0.77
N VAL A 465 19.36 21.65 0.20
CA VAL A 465 19.27 20.22 -0.04
C VAL A 465 17.83 19.78 0.09
N VAL A 466 17.33 19.08 -0.92
CA VAL A 466 15.96 18.56 -0.98
C VAL A 466 16.02 17.04 -0.99
N GLU A 467 15.57 16.41 0.07
CA GLU A 467 15.42 14.96 0.12
C GLU A 467 14.03 14.55 -0.35
N LEU A 468 13.98 13.49 -1.16
CA LEU A 468 12.72 12.86 -1.55
C LEU A 468 12.41 11.71 -0.59
N GLU A 469 11.30 11.81 0.13
CA GLU A 469 10.84 10.71 0.99
C GLU A 469 9.88 9.79 0.22
N PRO A 470 10.02 8.45 0.33
CA PRO A 470 9.05 7.51 -0.22
C PRO A 470 7.64 7.78 0.34
N MET A 471 6.64 7.82 -0.54
CA MET A 471 5.26 8.17 -0.18
C MET A 471 4.63 7.25 0.88
N GLN A 472 4.08 7.87 1.94
CA GLN A 472 2.95 7.31 2.71
C GLN A 472 1.70 8.22 2.76
N LYS A 473 1.75 9.52 2.39
CA LYS A 473 0.65 10.40 1.89
C LYS A 473 1.08 11.89 1.83
N THR A 474 0.45 12.63 0.92
CA THR A 474 0.40 14.11 0.69
C THR A 474 1.69 14.84 0.31
N ILE A 475 1.62 15.74 -0.69
CA ILE A 475 2.68 16.72 -0.99
C ILE A 475 2.82 17.63 0.23
N GLY A 476 4.02 17.65 0.82
CA GLY A 476 4.27 18.44 2.00
C GLY A 476 5.71 18.34 2.47
N THR A 477 6.14 19.34 3.23
CA THR A 477 7.46 19.39 3.84
C THR A 477 7.40 18.70 5.21
N VAL A 478 8.20 17.66 5.41
CA VAL A 478 8.20 16.82 6.62
C VAL A 478 9.11 17.40 7.71
N THR A 479 10.22 18.00 7.28
CA THR A 479 11.16 18.72 8.13
C THR A 479 11.71 19.87 7.30
N SER A 480 11.71 21.08 7.86
CA SER A 480 12.12 22.30 7.16
C SER A 480 13.10 23.07 8.02
N SER A 481 14.37 23.00 7.68
CA SER A 481 15.27 24.13 7.91
C SER A 481 15.37 24.93 6.61
N ASP A 482 15.84 26.16 6.69
CA ASP A 482 16.00 27.02 5.50
C ASP A 482 16.94 26.41 4.42
N ARG A 483 17.82 25.48 4.81
CA ARG A 483 18.79 24.83 3.91
C ARG A 483 18.58 23.33 3.68
N HIS A 484 17.65 22.71 4.42
CA HIS A 484 17.34 21.28 4.29
C HIS A 484 15.85 21.06 4.33
N ARG A 485 15.31 20.47 3.25
CA ARG A 485 13.90 20.17 3.10
C ARG A 485 13.72 18.71 2.77
N ILE A 486 12.76 18.08 3.43
CA ILE A 486 12.31 16.73 3.08
C ILE A 486 10.93 16.89 2.43
N ILE A 487 10.81 16.55 1.15
CA ILE A 487 9.60 16.74 0.36
C ILE A 487 9.07 15.39 -0.09
N ARG A 488 7.75 15.25 -0.02
CA ARG A 488 6.99 14.15 -0.61
C ARG A 488 6.37 14.61 -1.92
N VAL A 489 6.64 13.92 -3.01
CA VAL A 489 6.02 14.20 -4.32
C VAL A 489 5.56 12.92 -4.98
N ASP A 490 4.42 13.00 -5.67
CA ASP A 490 4.08 11.99 -6.66
C ASP A 490 4.82 12.28 -7.97
N ALA A 491 5.27 11.22 -8.64
CA ALA A 491 6.08 11.27 -9.85
C ALA A 491 7.19 12.34 -9.82
N ALA A 492 8.23 12.13 -9.00
CA ALA A 492 9.34 13.06 -8.79
C ALA A 492 9.95 13.62 -10.08
N PHE A 493 9.95 12.82 -11.15
CA PHE A 493 10.44 13.24 -12.46
C PHE A 493 9.71 14.46 -13.04
N ARG A 494 8.41 14.67 -12.72
CA ARG A 494 7.63 15.85 -13.15
C ARG A 494 8.26 17.17 -12.70
N TYR A 495 8.90 17.16 -11.54
CA TYR A 495 9.51 18.32 -10.90
C TYR A 495 11.02 18.39 -11.12
N SER A 496 11.60 17.46 -11.88
CA SER A 496 13.06 17.27 -11.96
C SER A 496 13.83 18.47 -12.51
N ALA A 497 13.17 19.38 -13.22
CA ALA A 497 13.76 20.65 -13.67
C ALA A 497 14.02 21.65 -12.52
N ALA A 498 13.46 21.44 -11.33
CA ALA A 498 13.71 22.29 -10.17
C ALA A 498 15.17 22.17 -9.68
N TRP A 499 15.77 20.99 -9.83
CA TRP A 499 17.07 20.65 -9.29
C TRP A 499 18.19 21.22 -10.16
N ASP A 500 19.24 21.75 -9.53
CA ASP A 500 20.48 22.12 -10.22
C ASP A 500 21.38 20.89 -10.43
N ALA A 501 21.33 19.96 -9.49
CA ALA A 501 21.91 18.63 -9.61
C ALA A 501 21.26 17.65 -8.62
N ALA A 502 21.60 16.37 -8.75
CA ALA A 502 21.08 15.28 -7.94
C ALA A 502 22.18 14.35 -7.42
N VAL A 503 21.97 13.76 -6.24
CA VAL A 503 22.68 12.57 -5.76
C VAL A 503 21.64 11.49 -5.52
N THR A 504 21.64 10.45 -6.33
CA THR A 504 20.52 9.50 -6.39
C THR A 504 20.99 8.07 -6.63
N ARG A 505 20.12 7.11 -6.36
CA ARG A 505 20.33 5.69 -6.69
C ARG A 505 20.41 5.47 -8.20
N CYS A 506 20.98 4.35 -8.63
CA CYS A 506 21.15 4.03 -10.06
C CYS A 506 20.23 2.89 -10.55
N GLY A 507 19.00 2.85 -10.04
CA GLY A 507 17.97 1.92 -10.52
C GLY A 507 17.46 2.31 -11.91
N TYR A 508 16.88 1.35 -12.63
CA TYR A 508 16.41 1.51 -14.02
C TYR A 508 15.57 2.79 -14.24
N ASN A 509 14.49 3.00 -13.48
CA ASN A 509 13.60 4.15 -13.71
C ASN A 509 14.35 5.48 -13.51
N ILE A 510 15.04 5.63 -12.36
CA ILE A 510 15.75 6.87 -11.97
C ILE A 510 16.86 7.20 -12.97
N PHE A 511 17.64 6.21 -13.38
CA PHE A 511 18.72 6.37 -14.34
C PHE A 511 18.23 6.96 -15.67
N HIS A 512 17.18 6.37 -16.24
CA HIS A 512 16.59 6.83 -17.49
C HIS A 512 15.91 8.19 -17.36
N GLU A 513 15.15 8.40 -16.28
CA GLU A 513 14.50 9.68 -15.98
C GLU A 513 15.56 10.81 -15.92
N HIS A 514 16.62 10.64 -15.15
CA HIS A 514 17.63 11.68 -14.97
C HIS A 514 18.39 12.00 -16.26
N ILE A 515 18.77 11.00 -17.04
CA ILE A 515 19.51 11.22 -18.28
C ILE A 515 18.60 11.83 -19.35
N LEU A 516 17.43 11.24 -19.63
CA LEU A 516 16.50 11.77 -20.65
C LEU A 516 15.87 13.11 -20.23
N GLY A 517 15.79 13.37 -18.93
CA GLY A 517 15.41 14.64 -18.34
C GLY A 517 16.55 15.65 -18.21
N THR A 518 17.76 15.33 -18.66
CA THR A 518 18.94 16.21 -18.61
C THR A 518 19.22 16.77 -17.22
N VAL A 519 19.11 15.95 -16.18
CA VAL A 519 19.37 16.30 -14.78
C VAL A 519 20.82 15.94 -14.43
N PRO A 520 21.71 16.90 -14.13
CA PRO A 520 23.07 16.59 -13.70
C PRO A 520 23.07 15.74 -12.43
N SER A 521 23.63 14.53 -12.50
CA SER A 521 23.43 13.53 -11.43
C SER A 521 24.72 12.82 -11.06
N ILE A 522 24.91 12.60 -9.76
CA ILE A 522 25.82 11.61 -9.21
C ILE A 522 24.98 10.37 -8.88
N PHE A 523 25.33 9.24 -9.50
CA PHE A 523 24.64 7.97 -9.31
C PHE A 523 25.36 7.09 -8.30
N VAL A 524 24.62 6.61 -7.31
CA VAL A 524 25.08 5.69 -6.26
C VAL A 524 24.43 4.31 -6.48
N PRO A 525 25.13 3.35 -7.12
CA PRO A 525 24.55 2.06 -7.47
C PRO A 525 24.31 1.17 -6.25
N ASN A 526 23.28 0.33 -6.34
CA ASN A 526 23.06 -0.78 -5.41
C ASN A 526 23.46 -2.08 -6.11
N ASP A 527 24.55 -2.70 -5.66
CA ASP A 527 25.08 -3.96 -6.21
C ASP A 527 24.72 -5.18 -5.35
N ALA A 528 23.60 -5.13 -4.62
CA ALA A 528 23.06 -6.31 -3.96
C ALA A 528 22.83 -7.46 -4.97
N PRO A 529 23.04 -8.73 -4.60
CA PRO A 529 23.09 -9.84 -5.57
C PRO A 529 21.82 -10.05 -6.41
N ASP A 530 20.66 -9.68 -5.88
CA ASP A 530 19.33 -9.81 -6.50
C ASP A 530 18.94 -8.59 -7.36
N MET A 531 19.75 -7.52 -7.35
CA MET A 531 19.46 -6.30 -8.09
C MET A 531 19.98 -6.36 -9.52
N ASP A 532 19.37 -5.56 -10.40
CA ASP A 532 19.95 -5.26 -11.71
C ASP A 532 21.40 -4.73 -11.53
N ARG A 533 22.25 -4.87 -12.56
CA ARG A 533 23.64 -4.39 -12.55
C ARG A 533 23.73 -2.85 -12.55
N GLN A 534 23.46 -2.22 -11.41
CA GLN A 534 23.38 -0.75 -11.29
C GLN A 534 24.75 -0.07 -11.45
N SER A 535 25.84 -0.70 -11.01
CA SER A 535 27.20 -0.22 -11.22
C SER A 535 27.57 -0.07 -12.71
N VAL A 536 27.03 -0.93 -13.58
CA VAL A 536 27.21 -0.83 -15.03
C VAL A 536 26.57 0.45 -15.55
N ARG A 537 25.36 0.78 -15.09
CA ARG A 537 24.67 2.03 -15.45
C ARG A 537 25.42 3.26 -14.97
N SER A 538 25.86 3.29 -13.72
CA SER A 538 26.57 4.45 -13.17
C SER A 538 27.91 4.67 -13.87
N ARG A 539 28.66 3.60 -14.18
CA ARG A 539 29.88 3.64 -14.99
C ARG A 539 29.62 4.19 -16.39
N TRP A 540 28.58 3.69 -17.07
CA TRP A 540 28.22 4.17 -18.40
C TRP A 540 27.91 5.67 -18.41
N ALA A 541 27.17 6.17 -17.40
CA ALA A 541 26.88 7.59 -17.29
C ALA A 541 28.15 8.44 -17.13
N GLU A 542 29.14 7.96 -16.38
CA GLU A 542 30.43 8.64 -16.22
C GLU A 542 31.26 8.63 -17.51
N GLU A 543 31.38 7.49 -18.19
CA GLU A 543 32.14 7.34 -19.44
C GLU A 543 31.55 8.17 -20.59
N ASN A 544 30.23 8.35 -20.61
CA ASN A 544 29.53 9.13 -21.64
C ASN A 544 29.29 10.59 -21.22
N GLY A 545 29.84 11.02 -20.07
CA GLY A 545 29.68 12.38 -19.55
C GLY A 545 28.23 12.77 -19.23
N CYS A 546 27.34 11.79 -19.04
CA CYS A 546 25.92 11.96 -18.71
C CYS A 546 25.64 11.97 -17.19
N GLY A 547 26.69 11.83 -16.38
CA GLY A 547 26.62 11.89 -14.92
C GLY A 547 27.99 11.56 -14.32
N ALA A 548 28.01 11.34 -13.01
CA ALA A 548 29.19 10.81 -12.31
C ALA A 548 28.81 9.54 -11.54
N SER A 549 29.75 8.62 -11.42
CA SER A 549 29.60 7.40 -10.63
C SER A 549 30.21 7.60 -9.24
N LEU A 550 29.52 7.13 -8.21
CA LEU A 550 30.01 7.13 -6.85
C LEU A 550 29.64 5.81 -6.18
N ALA A 551 30.64 5.05 -5.73
CA ALA A 551 30.40 3.80 -5.00
C ALA A 551 29.53 4.05 -3.75
N VAL A 552 28.81 3.02 -3.29
CA VAL A 552 27.94 3.11 -2.09
C VAL A 552 28.73 3.36 -0.80
N GLU A 553 29.97 2.86 -0.74
CA GLU A 553 30.90 3.06 0.38
C GLU A 553 32.20 3.73 -0.11
N PRO A 554 32.15 5.00 -0.52
CA PRO A 554 33.33 5.70 -0.99
C PRO A 554 34.18 6.14 0.20
N ASP A 555 35.50 6.25 0.00
CA ASP A 555 36.34 6.93 0.98
C ASP A 555 36.00 8.45 1.05
N ALA A 556 36.51 9.13 2.07
CA ALA A 556 36.19 10.55 2.29
C ALA A 556 36.68 11.47 1.17
N SER A 557 37.81 11.14 0.53
CA SER A 557 38.39 11.91 -0.58
C SER A 557 37.55 11.75 -1.84
N GLN A 558 37.18 10.52 -2.18
CA GLN A 558 36.31 10.19 -3.30
C GLN A 558 34.94 10.86 -3.17
N LEU A 559 34.31 10.75 -1.99
CA LEU A 559 33.03 11.39 -1.72
C LEU A 559 33.12 12.90 -1.98
N ARG A 560 34.08 13.58 -1.36
CA ARG A 560 34.24 15.03 -1.50
C ARG A 560 34.55 15.44 -2.94
N SER A 561 35.43 14.70 -3.61
CA SER A 561 35.81 14.94 -5.00
C SER A 561 34.61 14.86 -5.93
N LYS A 562 33.79 13.80 -5.81
CA LYS A 562 32.57 13.66 -6.63
C LYS A 562 31.52 14.71 -6.27
N LEU A 563 31.29 15.00 -4.99
CA LEU A 563 30.35 16.05 -4.57
C LEU A 563 30.80 17.46 -5.00
N ASN A 564 32.07 17.70 -5.28
CA ASN A 564 32.51 18.98 -5.85
C ASN A 564 32.03 19.19 -7.29
N LEU A 565 31.83 18.11 -8.06
CA LEU A 565 31.41 18.19 -9.47
C LEU A 565 30.06 18.89 -9.63
N ILE A 566 29.09 18.62 -8.75
CA ILE A 566 27.75 19.21 -8.83
C ILE A 566 27.74 20.74 -8.58
N PHE A 567 28.81 21.30 -8.02
CA PHE A 567 28.99 22.74 -7.87
C PHE A 567 29.81 23.38 -9.00
N ASP A 568 30.50 22.58 -9.82
CA ASP A 568 31.12 23.04 -11.05
C ASP A 568 30.04 23.29 -12.12
N LYS A 569 29.83 24.56 -12.45
CA LYS A 569 28.89 24.98 -13.50
C LYS A 569 29.25 24.37 -14.85
N ALA A 570 30.53 24.30 -15.19
CA ALA A 570 30.98 23.74 -16.46
C ALA A 570 30.72 22.23 -16.53
N TRP A 571 30.87 21.51 -15.41
CA TRP A 571 30.48 20.10 -15.34
C TRP A 571 28.98 19.91 -15.57
N ARG A 572 28.13 20.68 -14.88
CA ARG A 572 26.67 20.61 -15.06
C ARG A 572 26.25 20.88 -16.51
N GLU A 573 26.83 21.90 -17.14
CA GLU A 573 26.55 22.25 -18.54
C GLU A 573 27.00 21.15 -19.51
N ARG A 574 28.17 20.54 -19.28
CA ARG A 574 28.64 19.38 -20.07
C ARG A 574 27.68 18.19 -19.95
N VAL A 575 27.22 17.88 -18.73
CA VAL A 575 26.26 16.79 -18.50
C VAL A 575 24.93 17.06 -19.19
N VAL A 576 24.37 18.26 -19.04
CA VAL A 576 23.13 18.65 -19.72
C VAL A 576 23.28 18.53 -21.25
N SER A 577 24.40 18.98 -21.81
CA SER A 577 24.67 18.89 -23.24
C SER A 577 24.78 17.43 -23.71
N ALA A 578 25.47 16.57 -22.96
CA ALA A 578 25.60 15.15 -23.27
C ALA A 578 24.25 14.42 -23.24
N CYS A 579 23.49 14.61 -22.17
CA CYS A 579 22.15 14.07 -22.03
C CYS A 579 21.19 14.56 -23.12
N ALA A 580 21.27 15.84 -23.52
CA ALA A 580 20.41 16.41 -24.54
C ALA A 580 20.62 15.78 -25.93
N ARG A 581 21.86 15.39 -26.26
CA ARG A 581 22.17 14.70 -27.54
C ARG A 581 21.48 13.35 -27.66
N LEU A 582 21.35 12.61 -26.56
CA LEU A 582 20.66 11.32 -26.55
C LEU A 582 19.15 11.45 -26.87
N ARG A 583 18.58 12.64 -26.63
CA ARG A 583 17.15 12.91 -26.88
C ARG A 583 16.90 13.50 -28.27
N SER A 584 17.87 14.20 -28.87
CA SER A 584 17.71 14.81 -30.21
C SER A 584 17.49 13.79 -31.32
N ASP A 585 17.76 12.51 -31.08
CA ASP A 585 17.60 11.42 -32.04
C ASP A 585 16.16 10.90 -32.18
N GLY A 586 15.16 11.69 -31.76
CA GLY A 586 13.74 11.33 -31.92
C GLY A 586 13.27 10.22 -30.97
N TRP A 587 13.87 10.14 -29.78
CA TRP A 587 13.52 9.15 -28.76
C TRP A 587 12.00 9.09 -28.51
N GLN A 588 11.45 7.88 -28.48
CA GLN A 588 10.05 7.59 -28.15
C GLN A 588 9.97 6.84 -26.82
N ASN A 589 8.86 6.98 -26.11
CA ASN A 589 8.69 6.30 -24.82
C ASN A 589 8.35 4.83 -25.02
N GLY A 590 9.10 3.94 -24.38
CA GLY A 590 8.84 2.50 -24.38
C GLY A 590 7.44 2.14 -23.89
N ALA A 591 6.86 2.94 -22.98
CA ALA A 591 5.49 2.72 -22.51
C ALA A 591 4.47 2.74 -23.65
N GLU A 592 4.64 3.63 -24.64
CA GLU A 592 3.76 3.74 -25.80
C GLU A 592 3.96 2.58 -26.78
N ALA A 593 5.22 2.14 -26.96
CA ALA A 593 5.53 0.98 -27.79
C ALA A 593 4.92 -0.30 -27.20
N ILE A 594 5.10 -0.53 -25.90
CA ILE A 594 4.52 -1.69 -25.20
C ILE A 594 3.00 -1.66 -25.24
N ALA A 595 2.38 -0.50 -25.01
CA ALA A 595 0.93 -0.37 -25.09
C ALA A 595 0.39 -0.77 -26.47
N ARG A 596 1.08 -0.40 -27.56
CA ARG A 596 0.72 -0.82 -28.92
C ARG A 596 0.84 -2.34 -29.12
N ILE A 597 1.88 -2.96 -28.57
CA ILE A 597 2.08 -4.41 -28.65
C ILE A 597 0.94 -5.13 -27.90
N ILE A 598 0.58 -4.65 -26.70
CA ILE A 598 -0.53 -5.20 -25.92
C ILE A 598 -1.87 -5.02 -26.65
N ASP A 599 -2.15 -3.83 -27.18
CA ASP A 599 -3.37 -3.54 -27.95
C ASP A 599 -3.51 -4.41 -29.21
N ALA A 600 -2.38 -4.88 -29.78
CA ALA A 600 -2.35 -5.73 -30.96
C ALA A 600 -2.38 -7.25 -30.67
N ALA A 601 -2.12 -7.65 -29.42
CA ALA A 601 -2.17 -9.05 -28.99
C ALA A 601 -3.61 -9.58 -29.00
#